data_AF-A0A6B1B6W3-F1
#
_entry.id   AF-A0A6B1B6W3-F1
#
_cell.length_a   1.000
_cell.length_b   1.000
_cell.length_c   1.000
_cell.angle_alpha   90.00
_cell.angle_beta   90.00
_cell.angle_gamma   90.00
#
_symmetry.space_group_name_H-M   'P 1'
#
loop_
_entity.id
_entity.type
_entity.pdbx_description
1 polymer ?
#
loop_
_entity_poly.entity_id
_entity_poly.type
_entity_poly.pdbx_seq_one_letter_code
_entity_poly.pdbx_strand_id
1 'polypeptide(L)' 'MARATVRLEKEERQILERLAPQFGGEAATIREALQRLADDHDRREAVNAFFEEWEAESEPLSPDEVAAIAKRCGL' A
#
# COMPACT_ATOMS: atom_id res chain seq x y z
N MET A 1 19.17 -20.55 -3.12
CA MET A 1 17.72 -20.28 -3.25
C MET A 1 17.05 -20.74 -1.97
N ALA A 2 16.24 -19.89 -1.34
CA ALA A 2 15.40 -20.30 -0.21
C ALA A 2 14.13 -21.00 -0.76
N ARG A 3 13.65 -22.04 -0.07
CA ARG A 3 12.41 -22.74 -0.40
C ARG A 3 11.38 -22.44 0.68
N ALA A 4 10.21 -21.98 0.27
CA ALA A 4 9.05 -21.83 1.14
C ALA A 4 7.96 -22.82 0.71
N THR A 5 7.23 -23.34 1.67
CA THR A 5 6.03 -24.15 1.45
C THR A 5 4.88 -23.44 2.14
N VAL A 6 3.80 -23.19 1.40
CA VAL A 6 2.61 -22.50 1.91
C VAL A 6 1.44 -23.46 1.78
N ARG A 7 0.64 -23.57 2.83
CA ARG A 7 -0.63 -24.30 2.79
C ARG A 7 -1.71 -23.33 2.33
N LEU A 8 -2.43 -23.72 1.29
CA LEU A 8 -3.53 -22.94 0.74
C LEU A 8 -4.85 -23.68 0.99
N GLU A 9 -5.85 -22.93 1.40
CA GLU A 9 -7.24 -23.38 1.40
C GLU A 9 -7.76 -23.49 -0.03
N LYS A 10 -8.91 -24.14 -0.20
CA LYS A 10 -9.46 -24.44 -1.53
C LYS A 10 -9.67 -23.19 -2.38
N GLU A 11 -10.21 -22.14 -1.77
CA GLU A 11 -10.50 -20.87 -2.42
C GLU A 11 -9.22 -20.16 -2.85
N GLU A 12 -8.19 -20.16 -2.00
CA GLU A 12 -6.87 -19.58 -2.29
C GLU A 12 -6.19 -20.33 -3.44
N ARG A 13 -6.29 -21.65 -3.46
CA ARG A 13 -5.79 -22.48 -4.56
C ARG A 13 -6.48 -22.13 -5.88
N GLN A 14 -7.80 -21.95 -5.88
CA GLN A 14 -8.54 -21.54 -7.09
C GLN A 14 -8.12 -20.16 -7.59
N ILE A 15 -7.84 -19.22 -6.67
CA ILE A 15 -7.31 -17.91 -7.02
C ILE A 15 -5.93 -18.05 -7.67
N LEU A 16 -5.04 -18.86 -7.07
CA LEU A 16 -3.71 -19.09 -7.61
C LEU A 16 -3.76 -19.75 -9.00
N GLU A 17 -4.58 -20.78 -9.18
CA GLU A 17 -4.77 -21.47 -10.47
C GLU A 17 -5.29 -20.51 -11.55
N ARG A 18 -6.19 -19.59 -11.20
CA ARG A 18 -6.71 -18.56 -12.11
C ARG A 18 -5.67 -17.52 -12.50
N LEU A 19 -4.75 -17.17 -11.59
CA LEU A 19 -3.75 -16.13 -11.80
C LEU A 19 -2.46 -16.67 -12.43
N ALA A 20 -2.08 -17.92 -12.14
CA ALA A 20 -0.86 -18.57 -12.60
C ALA A 20 -0.55 -18.39 -14.09
N PRO A 21 -1.52 -18.53 -15.03
CA PRO A 21 -1.24 -18.35 -16.46
C PRO A 21 -0.74 -16.95 -16.84
N GLN A 22 -1.11 -15.93 -16.07
CA GLN A 22 -0.76 -14.53 -16.37
C GLN A 22 0.66 -14.17 -15.90
N PHE A 23 1.20 -14.91 -14.93
CA PHE A 23 2.46 -14.58 -14.28
C PHE A 23 3.54 -15.65 -14.47
N GLY A 24 3.35 -16.61 -15.36
CA GLY A 24 4.36 -17.64 -15.65
C GLY A 24 4.36 -18.83 -14.67
N GLY A 25 3.20 -19.12 -14.07
CA GLY A 25 2.98 -20.26 -13.18
C GLY A 25 2.86 -19.88 -11.70
N GLU A 26 2.46 -20.86 -10.89
CA GLU A 26 2.13 -20.67 -9.46
C GLU A 26 3.24 -20.00 -8.66
N ALA A 27 4.47 -20.49 -8.78
CA ALA A 27 5.62 -19.96 -8.04
C ALA A 27 5.95 -18.52 -8.41
N ALA A 28 5.75 -18.14 -9.68
CA ALA A 28 5.98 -16.78 -10.13
C ALA A 28 4.85 -15.84 -9.67
N THR A 29 3.60 -16.29 -9.68
CA THR A 29 2.46 -15.57 -9.08
C THR A 29 2.67 -15.30 -7.60
N ILE A 30 3.12 -16.30 -6.82
CA ILE A 30 3.36 -16.11 -5.38
C ILE A 30 4.46 -15.08 -5.15
N ARG A 31 5.55 -15.12 -5.94
CA ARG A 31 6.63 -14.12 -5.83
C ARG A 31 6.15 -12.71 -6.16
N GLU A 32 5.39 -12.56 -7.23
CA GLU A 32 4.79 -11.28 -7.62
C GLU A 32 3.85 -10.75 -6.53
N ALA A 33 3.01 -11.62 -5.95
CA ALA A 33 2.11 -11.25 -4.86
C ALA A 33 2.89 -10.80 -3.61
N LEU A 34 3.98 -11.49 -3.25
CA LEU A 34 4.84 -11.08 -2.14
C LEU A 34 5.49 -9.72 -2.39
N GLN A 35 5.97 -9.47 -3.61
CA GLN A 35 6.56 -8.17 -3.94
C GLN A 35 5.53 -7.05 -3.82
N ARG A 36 4.32 -7.24 -4.36
CA ARG A 36 3.24 -6.24 -4.26
C ARG A 36 2.82 -5.97 -2.82
N LEU A 37 2.76 -7.01 -1.98
CA LEU A 37 2.46 -6.86 -0.56
C LEU A 37 3.53 -6.05 0.17
N ALA A 38 4.81 -6.26 -0.17
CA ALA A 38 5.91 -5.47 0.38
C ALA A 38 5.81 -4.01 -0.08
N ASP A 39 5.65 -3.76 -1.39
CA ASP A 39 5.53 -2.41 -1.93
C ASP A 39 4.33 -1.64 -1.35
N ASP A 40 3.20 -2.32 -1.13
CA ASP A 40 2.02 -1.72 -0.50
C ASP A 40 2.23 -1.44 0.99
N HIS A 41 2.99 -2.28 1.70
CA HIS A 41 3.35 -2.04 3.09
C HIS A 41 4.29 -0.83 3.21
N ASP A 42 5.36 -0.80 2.42
CA ASP A 42 6.33 0.30 2.39
C ASP A 42 5.65 1.63 2.04
N ARG A 43 4.70 1.61 1.10
CA ARG A 43 3.91 2.81 0.75
C ARG A 43 3.07 3.31 1.94
N ARG A 44 2.46 2.41 2.71
CA ARG A 44 1.67 2.78 3.90
C ARG A 44 2.57 3.35 4.98
N GLU A 45 3.72 2.74 5.23
CA GLU A 45 4.69 3.26 6.20
C GLU A 45 5.20 4.63 5.78
N ALA A 46 5.54 4.83 4.50
CA ALA A 46 5.97 6.13 3.99
C ALA A 46 4.89 7.22 4.15
N VAL A 47 3.62 6.89 3.90
CA VAL A 47 2.49 7.83 4.11
C VAL A 47 2.33 8.17 5.59
N ASN A 48 2.41 7.18 6.48
CA ASN A 48 2.31 7.43 7.91
C ASN A 48 3.46 8.29 8.42
N ALA A 49 4.70 7.96 8.01
CA ALA A 49 5.89 8.75 8.35
C ALA A 49 5.77 10.19 7.85
N PHE A 50 5.24 10.40 6.64
CA PHE A 50 4.97 11.73 6.12
C PHE A 50 3.95 12.48 6.98
N PHE A 51 2.87 11.84 7.43
CA PHE A 51 1.90 12.50 8.32
C PHE A 51 2.49 12.82 9.68
N GLU A 52 3.29 11.93 10.26
CA GLU A 52 3.98 12.17 11.54
C GLU A 52 4.97 13.34 11.42
N GLU A 53 5.76 13.40 10.35
CA GLU A 53 6.66 14.52 10.07
C GLU A 53 5.87 15.82 9.88
N TRP A 54 4.79 15.78 9.10
CA TRP A 54 3.91 16.92 8.88
C TRP A 54 3.31 17.43 10.19
N GLU A 55 2.78 16.56 11.05
CA GLU A 55 2.22 16.92 12.36
C GLU A 55 3.28 17.47 13.32
N ALA A 56 4.52 16.97 13.24
CA ALA A 56 5.62 17.44 14.06
C ALA A 56 6.13 18.83 13.65
N GLU A 57 6.11 19.14 12.34
CA GLU A 57 6.61 20.41 11.79
C GLU A 57 5.53 21.49 11.65
N SER A 58 4.26 21.10 11.56
CA SER A 58 3.17 22.03 11.30
C SER A 58 2.49 22.48 12.59
N GLU A 59 2.66 23.75 12.95
CA GLU A 59 1.74 24.38 13.89
C GLU A 59 0.33 24.44 13.27
N PRO A 60 -0.74 24.33 14.08
CA PRO A 60 -2.11 24.47 13.59
C PRO A 60 -2.27 25.80 12.86
N LEU A 61 -2.82 25.76 11.63
CA LEU A 61 -3.09 26.97 10.87
C LEU A 61 -3.97 27.93 11.66
N SER A 62 -3.62 29.21 11.64
CA SER A 62 -4.45 30.24 12.22
C SER A 62 -5.80 30.35 11.48
N PRO A 63 -6.85 30.87 12.13
CA PRO A 63 -8.15 31.07 11.48
C PRO A 63 -8.07 31.89 10.19
N ASP A 64 -7.16 32.85 10.12
CA ASP A 64 -6.96 33.71 8.94
C ASP A 64 -6.31 32.94 7.78
N GLU A 65 -5.36 32.04 8.06
CA GLU A 65 -4.77 31.15 7.05
C GLU A 65 -5.79 30.15 6.52
N VAL A 66 -6.62 29.58 7.41
CA VAL A 66 -7.73 28.69 7.01
C VAL A 66 -8.72 29.43 6.12
N ALA A 67 -9.10 30.67 6.47
CA ALA A 67 -10.01 31.50 5.66
C ALA A 67 -9.42 31.84 4.28
N ALA A 68 -8.11 32.11 4.21
CA ALA A 68 -7.42 32.38 2.95
C ALA A 68 -7.38 31.14 2.04
N ILE A 69 -7.14 29.96 2.60
CA ILE A 69 -7.15 28.69 1.87
C ILE A 69 -8.57 28.34 1.39
N ALA A 70 -9.58 28.48 2.26
CA ALA A 70 -10.98 28.24 1.90
C ALA A 70 -11.40 29.09 0.69
N LYS A 71 -11.10 30.39 0.74
CA LYS A 71 -11.35 31.32 -0.38
C LYS A 71 -10.65 30.91 -1.67
N ARG A 72 -9.41 30.38 -1.60
CA ARG A 72 -8.68 29.89 -2.78
C ARG A 72 -9.25 28.59 -3.34
N CYS A 73 -9.81 27.74 -2.47
CA CYS A 73 -10.45 26.48 -2.85
C CYS A 73 -11.93 26.63 -3.24
N GLY A 74 -12.51 27.83 -3.12
CA GLY A 74 -13.92 28.09 -3.42
C GLY A 74 -14.89 27.56 -2.36
N LEU A 75 -14.42 27.39 -1.12
CA LEU A 75 -15.19 27.00 0.06
C LEU A 75 -15.62 28.22 0.87
#